data_AF-A0A2M7C432-F1
#
_entry.id   AF-A0A2M7C432-F1
#
_cell.length_a   1.000
_cell.length_b   1.000
_cell.length_c   1.000
_cell.angle_alpha   90.00
_cell.angle_beta   90.00
_cell.angle_gamma   90.00
#
_symmetry.space_group_name_H-M   'P 1'
#
loop_
_entity.id
_entity.type
_entity.pdbx_description
1 polymer ?
#
loop_
_entity_poly.entity_id
_entity_poly.type
_entity_poly.pdbx_seq_one_letter_code
_entity_poly.pdbx_strand_id
1 'polypeptide(L)' 'MNKATIKAFILWLENATDEEIEAHRQLILSKIKSVSRDGMADVRLALRLIDEEVLARVELRRAS' A
#
# COMPACT_ATOMS: atom_id res chain seq x y z
N MET A 1 3.31 -7.71 10.13
CA MET A 1 1.89 -7.42 9.88
C MET A 1 1.18 -8.73 10.07
N ASN A 2 0.20 -8.77 10.97
CA ASN A 2 -0.60 -9.96 11.13
C ASN A 2 -1.65 -10.06 10.01
N LYS A 3 -2.27 -11.23 9.87
CA LYS A 3 -3.28 -11.52 8.84
C LYS A 3 -4.45 -10.54 8.87
N ALA A 4 -4.89 -10.09 10.05
CA ALA A 4 -6.00 -9.15 10.17
C ALA A 4 -5.61 -7.76 9.64
N THR A 5 -4.41 -7.29 9.96
CA THR A 5 -3.87 -6.02 9.45
C THR A 5 -3.76 -6.03 7.92
N ILE A 6 -3.27 -7.14 7.33
CA ILE A 6 -3.15 -7.26 5.87
C ILE A 6 -4.54 -7.18 5.22
N LYS A 7 -5.53 -7.90 5.75
CA LYS A 7 -6.90 -7.87 5.22
C LYS A 7 -7.53 -6.48 5.30
N ALA A 8 -7.36 -5.79 6.43
CA ALA A 8 -7.86 -4.43 6.59
C ALA A 8 -7.18 -3.45 5.62
N PHE A 9 -5.87 -3.64 5.37
CA PHE A 9 -5.13 -2.81 4.43
C PHE A 9 -5.58 -3.03 2.98
N ILE A 10 -5.81 -4.28 2.57
CA ILE A 10 -6.37 -4.60 1.24
C ILE A 10 -7.77 -4.00 1.08
N LEU A 11 -8.64 -4.17 2.08
CA LEU A 11 -9.98 -3.57 2.04
C LEU A 11 -9.92 -2.04 1.92
N TRP A 12 -8.95 -1.40 2.60
CA TRP A 12 -8.73 0.03 2.45
C TRP A 12 -8.28 0.38 1.03
N LEU A 13 -7.32 -0.35 0.45
CA LEU A 13 -6.85 -0.15 -0.93
C LEU A 13 -7.99 -0.23 -1.95
N GLU A 14 -8.88 -1.21 -1.83
CA GLU A 14 -10.03 -1.40 -2.73
C GLU A 14 -11.02 -0.21 -2.72
N ASN A 15 -11.06 0.57 -1.64
CA ASN A 15 -12.01 1.67 -1.47
C ASN A 15 -11.35 3.07 -1.55
N ALA A 16 -10.02 3.16 -1.45
CA ALA A 16 -9.30 4.41 -1.43
C ALA A 16 -9.24 5.07 -2.82
N THR A 17 -9.19 6.40 -2.89
CA THR A 17 -8.92 7.10 -4.15
C THR A 17 -7.43 7.01 -4.54
N ASP A 18 -7.10 7.35 -5.79
CA ASP A 18 -5.71 7.37 -6.25
C ASP A 18 -4.86 8.37 -5.43
N GLU A 19 -5.45 9.51 -5.04
CA GLU A 19 -4.82 10.51 -4.18
C GLU A 19 -4.58 10.00 -2.76
N GLU A 20 -5.52 9.25 -2.18
CA GLU A 20 -5.38 8.66 -0.85
C GLU A 20 -4.28 7.59 -0.82
N ILE A 21 -4.21 6.76 -1.86
CA ILE A 21 -3.15 5.76 -2.03
C ILE A 21 -1.78 6.45 -2.11
N GLU A 22 -1.65 7.48 -2.93
CA GLU A 22 -0.39 8.21 -3.09
C GLU A 22 0.01 8.92 -1.79
N ALA A 23 -0.93 9.59 -1.11
CA ALA A 23 -0.67 10.23 0.17
C ALA A 23 -0.20 9.21 1.23
N HIS A 24 -0.81 8.02 1.28
CA HIS A 24 -0.40 6.96 2.19
C HIS A 24 0.99 6.39 1.83
N ARG A 25 1.30 6.25 0.55
CA ARG A 25 2.63 5.84 0.06
C ARG A 25 3.69 6.83 0.54
N GLN A 26 3.47 8.13 0.37
CA GLN A 26 4.40 9.17 0.83
C GLN A 26 4.55 9.15 2.36
N LEU A 27 3.47 8.92 3.10
CA LEU A 27 3.54 8.76 4.55
C LEU A 27 4.45 7.59 4.95
N ILE A 28 4.32 6.43 4.31
CA ILE A 28 5.18 5.26 4.58
C ILE A 28 6.63 5.60 4.27
N LEU A 29 6.90 6.16 3.08
CA LEU A 29 8.24 6.51 2.62
C LEU A 29 8.93 7.53 3.54
N SER A 30 8.19 8.54 4.02
CA SER A 30 8.73 9.55 4.94
C SER A 30 9.18 8.97 6.28
N LYS A 31 8.57 7.86 6.71
CA LYS A 31 8.85 7.19 7.98
C LYS A 31 9.84 6.04 7.87
N ILE A 32 10.26 5.63 6.66
CA ILE A 32 11.16 4.47 6.46
C ILE A 32 12.40 4.52 7.34
N LYS A 33 13.00 5.72 7.50
CA LYS A 33 14.25 5.89 8.26
C LYS A 33 14.09 5.65 9.76
N SER A 34 12.87 5.73 10.30
CA SER A 34 12.59 5.49 11.72
C SER A 34 12.03 4.10 12.00
N VAL A 35 11.87 3.26 10.97
CA VAL A 35 11.38 1.89 11.14
C VAL A 35 12.50 0.96 11.57
N SER A 36 12.22 0.13 12.57
CA SER A 36 13.15 -0.91 13.02
C SER A 36 13.42 -1.94 11.92
N ARG A 37 14.49 -2.72 12.07
CA ARG A 37 14.83 -3.78 11.10
C ARG A 37 13.68 -4.78 10.91
N ASP A 38 13.00 -5.13 12.00
CA ASP A 38 11.89 -6.08 11.99
C ASP A 38 10.62 -5.48 11.38
N GLY A 39 10.37 -4.18 11.60
CA GLY A 39 9.27 -3.46 10.96
C GLY A 39 9.46 -3.22 9.46
N MET A 40 10.68 -3.36 8.94
CA MET A 40 10.96 -3.13 7.53
C MET A 40 10.28 -4.17 6.61
N ALA A 41 10.06 -5.39 7.09
CA ALA A 41 9.33 -6.41 6.35
C ALA A 41 7.88 -5.97 6.07
N ASP A 42 7.26 -5.32 7.07
CA ASP A 42 5.90 -4.81 7.01
C ASP A 42 5.78 -3.62 6.07
N VAL A 43 6.71 -2.68 6.16
CA VAL A 43 6.82 -1.56 5.22
C VAL A 43 6.92 -2.07 3.78
N ARG A 44 7.81 -3.03 3.52
CA ARG A 44 7.98 -3.62 2.19
C ARG A 44 6.73 -4.35 1.71
N LEU A 45 5.99 -4.96 2.62
CA LEU A 45 4.72 -5.60 2.27
C LEU A 45 3.67 -4.55 1.90
N ALA A 46 3.50 -3.51 2.72
CA ALA A 46 2.55 -2.43 2.44
C ALA A 46 2.83 -1.72 1.11
N LEU A 47 4.11 -1.39 0.83
CA LEU A 47 4.49 -0.77 -0.44
C LEU A 47 4.21 -1.67 -1.65
N ARG A 48 4.48 -2.98 -1.55
CA ARG A 48 4.16 -3.93 -2.64
C ARG A 48 2.66 -4.03 -2.90
N LEU A 49 1.84 -4.01 -1.85
CA LEU A 49 0.38 -4.04 -1.99
C LEU A 49 -0.14 -2.75 -2.64
N ILE A 50 0.43 -1.59 -2.30
CA ILE A 50 0.13 -0.32 -2.97
C ILE A 50 0.50 -0.39 -4.45
N ASP A 51 1.71 -0.85 -4.78
CA ASP A 51 2.17 -0.92 -6.16
C ASP A 51 1.28 -1.87 -7.00
N GLU A 52 0.87 -3.01 -6.43
CA GLU A 52 -0.05 -3.96 -7.08
C GLU A 52 -1.43 -3.33 -7.34
N GLU A 53 -2.01 -2.63 -6.37
CA GLU A 53 -3.30 -1.95 -6.53
C GLU A 53 -3.24 -0.87 -7.63
N VAL A 54 -2.17 -0.08 -7.66
CA VAL A 54 -1.97 0.94 -8.70
C VAL A 54 -1.87 0.30 -10.08
N LEU A 55 -1.14 -0.81 -10.21
CA LEU A 55 -1.07 -1.57 -11.47
C LEU A 55 -2.44 -2.09 -11.89
N ALA A 56 -3.19 -2.72 -10.98
CA ALA A 56 -4.53 -3.24 -11.25
C ALA A 56 -5.48 -2.14 -11.77
N ARG A 57 -5.46 -0.95 -11.16
CA ARG A 57 -6.25 0.21 -11.63
C ARG A 57 -5.84 0.69 -13.01
N VAL A 58 -4.53 0.72 -13.30
CA VAL A 58 -4.03 1.07 -14.64
C VAL A 58 -4.52 0.06 -15.68
N GLU A 59 -4.45 -1.24 -15.37
CA GLU A 59 -4.94 -2.29 -16.27
C GLU A 59 -6.44 -2.18 -16.53
N LEU A 60 -7.25 -1.96 -15.48
CA LEU A 60 -8.69 -1.76 -15.60
C LEU A 60 -9.03 -0.57 -16.52
N ARG A 61 -8.35 0.57 -16.34
CA ARG A 61 -8.54 1.76 -17.20
C ARG A 61 -8.12 1.54 -18.66
N ARG A 62 -7.21 0.60 -18.92
CA ARG A 62 -6.81 0.24 -20.29
C ARG A 62 -7.78 -0.74 -20.94
N ALA A 63 -8.51 -1.51 -20.15
CA ALA A 63 -9.49 -2.49 -20.61
C ALA A 63 -10.90 -1.90 -20.79
N SER A 64 -11.19 -0.74 -20.18
CA SER A 64 -12.42 0.05 -20.31
C SER A 64 -12.41 0.96 -21.52
#